data_AF-X1MNY0-F1
#
_entry.id   AF-X1MNY0-F1
#
_cell.length_a   1.000
_cell.length_b   1.000
_cell.length_c   1.000
_cell.angle_alpha   90.00
_cell.angle_beta   90.00
_cell.angle_gamma   90.00
#
_symmetry.space_group_name_H-M   'P 1'
#
loop_
_entity.id
_entity.type
_entity.pdbx_description
1 polymer ?
#
loop_
_entity_poly.entity_id
_entity_poly.type
_entity_poly.pdbx_seq_one_letter_code
_entity_poly.pdbx_strand_id
1 'polypeptide(L)'
;RGRFLFLPHGPVVKAQNEKRKAQSLEELVKKLKKIAKQEDCSFIRIAPIWQRNEENKKIFKDLGFRAAPFHTHPEITWELNLQKPEEELLILF
;
A
#
# COMPACT_ATOMS: atom_id res chain seq x y z
N ARG A 1 17.87 15.83 -3.55
CA ARG A 1 17.16 14.57 -3.19
C ARG A 1 17.19 14.48 -1.67
N GLY A 2 16.05 14.54 -1.00
CA GLY A 2 15.97 14.46 0.47
C GLY A 2 15.86 13.02 0.97
N ARG A 3 16.18 12.80 2.25
CA ARG A 3 15.97 11.53 2.94
C ARG A 3 14.46 11.24 3.07
N PHE A 4 14.04 9.99 2.96
CA PHE A 4 12.63 9.64 3.08
C PHE A 4 12.46 8.27 3.72
N LEU A 5 11.34 8.10 4.42
CA LEU A 5 10.95 6.81 4.97
C LEU A 5 10.15 6.06 3.90
N PHE A 6 10.59 4.85 3.55
CA PHE A 6 9.92 4.02 2.55
C PHE A 6 9.34 2.76 3.18
N LEU A 7 8.06 2.51 2.95
CA LEU A 7 7.37 1.27 3.33
C LEU A 7 7.05 0.49 2.05
N PRO A 8 7.96 -0.39 1.58
CA PRO A 8 7.68 -1.27 0.46
C PRO A 8 6.59 -2.28 0.83
N HIS A 9 5.67 -2.54 -0.09
CA HIS A 9 4.56 -3.51 0.05
C HIS A 9 3.59 -3.27 1.23
N GLY A 10 3.83 -2.23 2.03
CA GLY A 10 3.08 -1.91 3.22
C GLY A 10 2.25 -0.63 3.09
N PRO A 11 1.27 -0.43 4.00
CA PRO A 11 1.00 -1.30 5.15
C PRO A 11 0.09 -2.50 4.85
N VAL A 12 0.27 -3.57 5.61
CA VAL A 12 -0.60 -4.76 5.57
C VAL A 12 -1.72 -4.59 6.59
N VAL A 13 -2.98 -4.63 6.15
CA VAL A 13 -4.14 -4.45 7.03
C VAL A 13 -5.15 -5.56 6.78
N LYS A 14 -5.46 -6.34 7.84
CA LYS A 14 -6.41 -7.46 7.83
C LYS A 14 -7.87 -7.03 8.08
N ALA A 15 -8.15 -5.73 8.11
CA ALA A 15 -9.47 -5.23 8.48
C ALA A 15 -10.51 -5.44 7.36
N GLN A 16 -11.60 -6.13 7.69
CA GLN A 16 -12.77 -6.35 6.83
C GLN A 16 -13.62 -5.09 6.63
N ASN A 17 -13.52 -4.11 7.53
CA ASN A 17 -14.31 -2.88 7.52
C ASN A 17 -13.42 -1.67 7.19
N GLU A 18 -13.83 -0.88 6.19
CA GLU A 18 -13.18 0.36 5.73
C GLU A 18 -12.89 1.34 6.86
N LYS A 19 -13.83 1.53 7.80
CA LYS A 19 -13.65 2.44 8.93
C LYS A 19 -12.49 2.01 9.82
N ARG A 20 -12.41 0.71 10.13
CA ARG A 20 -11.30 0.15 10.93
C ARG A 20 -9.98 0.19 10.16
N LYS A 21 -10.03 -0.02 8.85
CA LYS A 21 -8.87 0.09 7.95
C LYS A 21 -8.30 1.51 7.96
N ALA A 22 -9.16 2.53 7.83
CA ALA A 22 -8.79 3.94 7.90
C ALA A 22 -8.20 4.32 9.27
N GLN A 23 -8.85 3.90 10.37
CA GLN A 23 -8.36 4.14 11.73
C GLN A 23 -6.98 3.52 11.98
N SER A 24 -6.78 2.28 11.53
CA SER A 24 -5.49 1.59 11.66
C SER A 24 -4.39 2.31 10.89
N LEU A 25 -4.72 2.77 9.68
CA LEU A 25 -3.79 3.52 8.85
C LEU A 25 -3.47 4.90 9.45
N GLU A 26 -4.46 5.58 10.03
CA GLU A 26 -4.27 6.86 10.70
C GLU A 26 -3.27 6.75 11.87
N GLU A 27 -3.44 5.73 12.71
CA GLU A 27 -2.54 5.49 13.86
C GLU A 27 -1.13 5.14 13.39
N LEU A 28 -1.02 4.31 12.34
CA LEU A 28 0.26 4.01 11.71
C LEU A 28 0.92 5.29 11.19
N VAL A 29 0.20 6.14 10.46
CA VAL A 29 0.72 7.40 9.90
C VAL A 29 1.20 8.33 11.01
N LYS A 30 0.50 8.40 12.15
CA LYS A 30 0.96 9.16 13.33
C LYS A 30 2.31 8.65 13.82
N LYS A 31 2.50 7.34 13.92
CA LYS A 31 3.78 6.75 14.32
C LYS A 31 4.88 6.98 13.27
N LEU A 32 4.58 6.80 11.99
CA LEU A 32 5.53 7.03 10.90
C LEU A 32 5.99 8.49 10.83
N LYS A 33 5.09 9.46 11.08
CA LYS A 33 5.46 10.89 11.18
C LYS A 33 6.44 11.15 12.31
N LYS A 34 6.32 10.46 13.46
CA LYS A 34 7.29 10.57 14.56
C LYS A 34 8.65 10.02 14.14
N ILE A 35 8.69 8.83 13.54
CA ILE A 35 9.92 8.20 13.04
C ILE A 35 10.58 9.09 11.97
N ALA A 36 9.80 9.55 10.99
CA ALA A 36 10.30 10.41 9.93
C ALA A 36 10.92 11.72 10.45
N LYS A 37 10.39 12.29 11.54
CA LYS A 37 11.00 13.47 12.18
C LYS A 37 12.30 13.13 12.90
N GLN A 38 12.34 12.02 13.63
CA GLN A 38 13.54 11.56 14.35
C GLN A 38 14.68 11.26 13.36
N GLU A 39 14.34 10.66 12.23
CA GLU A 39 15.26 10.31 11.16
C GLU A 39 15.44 11.44 10.14
N ASP A 40 14.96 12.67 10.40
CA ASP A 40 15.06 13.85 9.51
C ASP A 40 14.80 13.51 8.01
N CYS A 41 13.66 12.86 7.81
CA CYS A 41 13.07 12.52 6.51
C CYS A 41 12.20 13.68 6.01
N SER A 42 12.39 14.06 4.74
CA SER A 42 11.58 15.07 4.06
C SER A 42 10.17 14.61 3.70
N PHE A 43 9.96 13.30 3.52
CA PHE A 43 8.64 12.72 3.24
C PHE A 43 8.57 11.24 3.61
N ILE A 44 7.34 10.72 3.65
CA ILE A 44 7.04 9.29 3.81
C ILE A 44 6.46 8.79 2.50
N ARG A 45 6.91 7.63 2.05
CA ARG A 45 6.41 6.95 0.87
C ARG A 45 5.96 5.55 1.23
N ILE A 46 4.77 5.18 0.78
CA ILE A 46 4.18 3.86 1.00
C ILE A 46 3.83 3.22 -0.34
N ALA A 47 3.89 1.90 -0.43
CA ALA A 47 3.57 1.14 -1.64
C ALA A 47 2.78 -0.13 -1.26
N PRO A 48 1.56 -0.01 -0.72
CA PRO A 48 0.79 -1.16 -0.24
C PRO A 48 0.34 -2.07 -1.38
N ILE A 49 0.29 -3.37 -1.12
CA ILE A 49 -0.37 -4.36 -2.00
C ILE A 49 -1.88 -4.35 -1.74
N TRP A 50 -2.51 -3.18 -1.88
CA TRP A 50 -3.96 -3.03 -1.75
C TRP A 50 -4.59 -2.92 -3.13
N GLN A 51 -5.80 -3.48 -3.28
CA GLN A 51 -6.57 -3.30 -4.50
C GLN A 51 -6.82 -1.82 -4.77
N ARG A 52 -6.60 -1.39 -6.00
CA ARG A 52 -6.77 0.01 -6.44
C ARG A 52 -8.25 0.31 -6.76
N ASN A 53 -9.05 0.47 -5.72
CA ASN A 53 -10.44 0.92 -5.80
C ASN A 53 -10.60 2.37 -5.28
N GLU A 54 -11.78 2.98 -5.49
CA GLU A 54 -12.03 4.37 -5.08
C GLU A 54 -12.04 4.56 -3.56
N GLU A 55 -12.51 3.58 -2.79
CA GLU A 55 -12.52 3.63 -1.32
C GLU A 55 -11.09 3.72 -0.77
N ASN A 56 -10.18 2.84 -1.22
CA ASN A 56 -8.79 2.83 -0.79
C ASN A 56 -8.07 4.11 -1.21
N LYS A 57 -8.32 4.61 -2.44
CA LYS A 57 -7.76 5.90 -2.88
C LYS A 57 -8.21 7.04 -1.99
N LYS A 58 -9.51 7.06 -1.61
CA LYS A 58 -10.07 8.08 -0.72
C LYS A 58 -9.42 8.05 0.66
N ILE A 59 -9.27 6.86 1.26
CA ILE A 59 -8.58 6.70 2.55
C ILE A 59 -7.18 7.34 2.53
N PHE A 60 -6.38 7.08 1.50
CA PHE A 60 -5.04 7.67 1.40
C PHE A 60 -5.07 9.18 1.18
N LYS A 61 -5.99 9.68 0.35
CA LYS A 61 -6.16 11.12 0.10
C LYS A 61 -6.54 11.87 1.38
N ASP A 62 -7.47 11.32 2.16
CA ASP A 62 -7.95 11.92 3.41
C ASP A 62 -6.84 12.00 4.48
N LEU A 63 -5.84 11.11 4.41
CA LEU A 63 -4.66 11.12 5.27
C LEU A 63 -3.50 11.99 4.75
N GLY A 64 -3.70 12.68 3.62
CA GLY A 64 -2.73 13.60 3.02
C GLY A 64 -1.69 12.95 2.12
N PHE A 65 -1.88 11.70 1.71
CA PHE A 65 -1.02 11.09 0.69
C PHE A 65 -1.36 11.62 -0.70
N ARG A 66 -0.35 11.67 -1.55
CA ARG A 66 -0.44 11.99 -2.97
C ARG A 66 0.16 10.88 -3.81
N ALA A 67 -0.39 10.65 -5.00
CA ALA A 67 0.19 9.71 -5.94
C ALA A 67 1.64 10.13 -6.27
N ALA A 68 2.57 9.18 -6.20
CA ALA A 68 3.95 9.43 -6.57
C ALA A 68 4.08 9.43 -8.11
N PRO A 69 4.85 10.35 -8.71
CA PRO A 69 5.00 10.45 -10.16
C PRO A 69 5.83 9.31 -10.79
N PHE A 70 6.55 8.54 -9.97
CA PHE A 70 7.40 7.43 -10.42
C PHE A 70 7.12 6.20 -9.56
N HIS A 71 7.00 5.02 -10.15
CA HIS A 71 6.83 3.76 -9.43
C HIS A 71 8.19 3.12 -9.13
N THR A 72 8.43 2.74 -7.88
CA THR A 72 9.68 2.05 -7.47
C THR A 72 9.58 0.53 -7.63
N HIS A 73 8.34 0.00 -7.68
CA HIS A 73 8.03 -1.41 -7.90
C HIS A 73 6.99 -1.51 -9.04
N PRO A 74 6.89 -2.67 -9.72
CA PRO A 74 5.81 -2.91 -10.68
C PRO A 74 4.44 -2.75 -10.01
N GLU A 75 3.55 -1.93 -10.60
CA GLU A 75 2.17 -1.77 -10.12
C GLU A 75 1.19 -2.76 -10.76
N ILE A 76 1.58 -3.34 -11.89
CA ILE A 76 0.78 -4.30 -12.65
C ILE A 76 1.60 -5.57 -12.74
N THR A 77 1.11 -6.60 -12.07
CA THR A 77 1.68 -7.94 -12.02
C THR A 77 0.69 -8.92 -12.64
N TRP A 78 1.20 -9.84 -13.46
CA TRP A 78 0.42 -11.00 -13.89
C TRP A 78 0.62 -12.08 -12.84
N GLU A 79 -0.44 -12.41 -12.12
CA GLU A 79 -0.43 -13.40 -11.04
C GLU A 79 -1.31 -14.57 -11.44
N LEU A 80 -0.71 -15.75 -11.59
CA LEU A 80 -1.46 -16.99 -11.82
C LEU A 80 -1.98 -17.52 -10.49
N ASN A 81 -3.30 -17.62 -10.35
CA ASN A 81 -3.91 -18.21 -9.16
C ASN A 81 -3.76 -19.74 -9.17
N LEU A 82 -2.82 -20.25 -8.39
CA LEU A 82 -2.54 -21.69 -8.26
C LEU A 82 -3.54 -22.43 -7.34
N GLN A 83 -4.57 -21.77 -6.81
CA GLN A 83 -5.62 -22.46 -6.04
C GLN A 83 -6.62 -23.22 -6.93
N LYS A 84 -6.54 -23.06 -8.25
CA LYS A 84 -7.40 -23.78 -9.21
C LYS A 84 -6.95 -25.24 -9.36
N PRO A 85 -7.88 -26.17 -9.70
CA PRO A 85 -7.52 -27.54 -10.08
C PRO A 85 -6.49 -27.59 -11.21
N GLU A 86 -5.65 -28.64 -11.23
CA GLU A 86 -4.60 -28.81 -12.23
C GLU A 86 -5.15 -28.80 -13.66
N GLU A 87 -6.27 -29.48 -13.88
CA GLU A 87 -6.92 -29.57 -15.18
C GLU A 87 -7.36 -28.18 -15.70
N GLU A 88 -7.83 -27.30 -14.81
CA GLU A 88 -8.18 -25.92 -15.17
C GLU A 88 -6.94 -25.06 -15.46
N LEU A 89 -5.81 -25.33 -14.80
CA LEU A 89 -4.57 -24.60 -15.02
C LEU A 89 -3.92 -24.97 -16.35
N LEU A 90 -3.95 -26.25 -16.73
CA LEU A 90 -3.30 -26.74 -17.95
C LEU A 90 -4.01 -26.29 -19.23
N ILE A 91 -5.31 -25.95 -19.19
CA ILE A 91 -6.07 -25.41 -20.33
C ILE A 91 -5.77 -23.91 -20.57
N LEU A 92 -5.10 -23.23 -19.63
CA LEU A 92 -4.73 -21.80 -19.77
C LEU A 92 -3.48 -21.57 -20.62
N PHE A 93 -2.78 -22.63 -21.03
CA PHE A 93 -1.55 -22.61 -21.84
C PHE A 93 -1.77 -23.33 -23.17
#